data_AF-A0A1B9P9G0-F1
#
_entry.id   AF-A0A1B9P9G0-F1
#
_cell.length_a   1.000
_cell.length_b   1.000
_cell.length_c   1.000
_cell.angle_alpha   90.00
_cell.angle_beta   90.00
_cell.angle_gamma   90.00
#
_symmetry.space_group_name_H-M   'P 1'
#
loop_
_entity.id
_entity.type
_entity.pdbx_description
1 polymer ?
#
loop_
_entity_poly.entity_id
_entity_poly.type
_entity_poly.pdbx_seq_one_letter_code
_entity_poly.pdbx_strand_id
1 'polypeptide(L)'
;MVDILTQLSELFAVTAMILVLVVFFILNRKNKQLVTELTLAQKQNKQLQDEQQKLNKQFVEFRTGSINLGQQVAELTKLSQHFDDRLNELENTDVDSRLYSRANKLVQLGAGINELMEECELPKAEAELMMSLQAKIAKGKGSIPPLRLEDED
;
A
#
# COMPACT_ATOMS: atom_id res chain seq x y z
N MET A 1 100.26 -7.36 24.06
CA MET A 1 99.52 -8.04 22.98
C MET A 1 98.14 -8.52 23.44
N VAL A 2 98.03 -9.16 24.62
CA VAL A 2 96.74 -9.64 25.15
C VAL A 2 95.75 -8.50 25.43
N ASP A 3 96.19 -7.38 26.00
CA ASP A 3 95.32 -6.23 26.30
C ASP A 3 94.74 -5.53 25.06
N ILE A 4 95.41 -5.64 23.92
CA ILE A 4 94.94 -5.06 22.65
C ILE A 4 93.85 -5.96 22.03
N LEU A 5 93.95 -7.29 22.21
CA LEU A 5 92.91 -8.22 21.76
C LEU A 5 91.63 -8.11 22.59
N THR A 6 91.74 -7.91 23.91
CA THR A 6 90.56 -7.77 24.79
C THR A 6 89.81 -6.47 24.52
N GLN A 7 90.51 -5.34 24.35
CA GLN A 7 89.88 -4.06 23.97
C GLN A 7 89.14 -4.13 22.63
N LEU A 8 89.65 -4.88 21.65
CA LEU A 8 88.97 -5.06 20.35
C LEU A 8 87.63 -5.78 20.52
N SER A 9 87.58 -6.81 21.38
CA SER A 9 86.37 -7.61 21.61
C SER A 9 85.24 -6.82 22.31
N GLU A 10 85.58 -5.95 23.27
CA GLU A 10 84.60 -5.09 23.93
C GLU A 10 84.00 -4.06 22.98
N LEU A 11 84.80 -3.51 22.06
CA LEU A 11 84.31 -2.57 21.05
C LEU A 11 83.31 -3.23 20.10
N PHE A 12 83.58 -4.47 19.65
CA PHE A 12 82.63 -5.24 18.83
C PHE A 12 81.34 -5.57 19.58
N ALA A 13 81.41 -5.90 20.87
CA ALA A 13 80.22 -6.17 21.68
C ALA A 13 79.33 -4.92 21.84
N VAL A 14 79.93 -3.75 22.09
CA VAL A 14 79.20 -2.48 22.23
C VAL A 14 78.55 -2.07 20.91
N THR A 15 79.27 -2.17 19.79
CA THR A 15 78.70 -1.86 18.47
C THR A 15 77.55 -2.80 18.09
N ALA A 16 77.67 -4.11 18.38
CA ALA A 16 76.59 -5.06 18.17
C ALA A 16 75.35 -4.75 19.02
N MET A 17 75.54 -4.39 20.30
CA MET A 17 74.45 -3.96 21.19
C MET A 17 73.72 -2.72 20.67
N ILE A 18 74.46 -1.71 20.21
CA ILE A 18 73.87 -0.49 19.63
C ILE A 18 73.08 -0.84 18.37
N LEU A 19 73.62 -1.68 17.49
CA LEU A 19 72.91 -2.12 16.27
C LEU A 19 71.60 -2.84 16.59
N VAL A 20 71.60 -3.75 17.58
CA VAL A 20 70.39 -4.45 18.02
C VAL A 20 69.35 -3.47 18.57
N LEU A 21 69.76 -2.49 19.39
CA LEU A 21 68.86 -1.47 19.92
C LEU A 21 68.26 -0.59 18.81
N VAL A 22 69.07 -0.21 17.82
CA VAL A 22 68.60 0.58 16.67
C VAL A 22 67.60 -0.22 15.84
N VAL A 23 67.90 -1.49 15.53
CA VAL A 23 66.98 -2.38 14.80
C VAL A 23 65.68 -2.57 15.59
N PHE A 24 65.77 -2.83 16.89
CA PHE A 24 64.61 -2.97 17.77
C PHE A 24 63.77 -1.69 17.79
N PHE A 25 64.39 -0.51 17.84
CA PHE A 25 63.68 0.77 17.79
C PHE A 25 62.97 0.99 16.46
N ILE A 26 63.62 0.66 15.32
CA ILE A 26 63.02 0.76 13.98
C ILE A 26 61.82 -0.20 13.86
N LEU A 27 61.98 -1.46 14.27
CA LEU A 27 60.90 -2.45 14.23
C LEU A 27 59.69 -2.02 15.07
N ASN A 28 59.92 -1.50 16.28
CA ASN A 28 58.84 -0.96 17.11
C ASN A 28 58.14 0.24 16.47
N ARG A 29 58.90 1.12 15.81
CA ARG A 29 58.31 2.26 15.08
C ARG A 29 57.44 1.79 13.91
N LYS A 30 57.92 0.83 13.14
CA LYS A 30 57.17 0.24 12.01
C LYS A 30 55.93 -0.52 12.49
N ASN A 31 56.03 -1.31 13.56
CA ASN A 31 54.88 -1.96 14.17
C ASN A 31 53.82 -0.96 14.64
N LYS A 32 54.23 0.15 15.28
CA LYS A 32 53.29 1.20 15.68
C LYS A 32 52.59 1.84 14.47
N GLN A 33 53.33 2.11 13.39
CA GLN A 33 52.77 2.67 12.15
C GLN A 33 51.75 1.71 11.50
N LEU A 34 52.11 0.42 11.38
CA LEU A 34 51.22 -0.60 10.82
C LEU A 34 49.94 -0.76 11.65
N VAL A 35 50.06 -0.75 12.99
CA VAL A 35 48.88 -0.82 13.87
C VAL A 35 47.99 0.43 13.70
N THR A 36 48.58 1.62 13.54
CA THR A 36 47.78 2.83 13.29
C THR A 36 47.07 2.80 11.94
N GLU A 37 47.70 2.28 10.89
CA GLU A 37 47.08 2.13 9.57
C GLU A 37 45.95 1.09 9.59
N LEU A 38 46.17 -0.07 10.23
CA LEU A 38 45.15 -1.10 10.39
C LEU A 38 43.95 -0.61 11.19
N THR A 39 44.18 0.13 12.29
CA THR A 39 43.08 0.68 13.09
C THR A 39 42.29 1.74 12.34
N LEU A 40 42.93 2.53 11.47
CA LEU A 40 42.24 3.50 10.62
C LEU A 40 41.39 2.79 9.55
N ALA A 41 41.95 1.79 8.88
CA ALA A 41 41.22 0.98 7.90
C ALA A 41 40.03 0.25 8.54
N GLN A 42 40.21 -0.32 9.74
CA GLN A 42 39.13 -0.95 10.50
C GLN A 42 38.03 0.05 10.89
N LYS A 43 38.40 1.27 11.28
CA LYS A 43 37.41 2.33 11.58
C LYS A 43 36.59 2.70 10.35
N GLN A 44 37.23 2.88 9.19
CA GLN A 44 36.53 3.16 7.94
C GLN A 44 35.58 2.03 7.57
N ASN A 45 36.03 0.78 7.68
CA ASN A 45 35.21 -0.39 7.37
C ASN A 45 34.00 -0.49 8.32
N LYS A 46 34.21 -0.22 9.62
CA LYS A 46 33.13 -0.16 10.60
C LYS A 46 32.12 0.97 10.31
N GLN A 47 32.59 2.15 9.93
CA GLN A 47 31.71 3.25 9.54
C GLN A 47 30.83 2.89 8.35
N LEU A 48 31.42 2.25 7.32
CA LEU A 48 30.67 1.77 6.16
C LEU A 48 29.65 0.70 6.55
N GLN A 49 30.01 -0.24 7.42
CA GLN A 49 29.06 -1.24 7.94
C GLN A 49 27.91 -0.61 8.73
N ASP A 50 28.21 0.37 9.60
CA ASP A 50 27.21 1.10 10.36
C ASP A 50 26.25 1.86 9.43
N GLU A 51 26.77 2.46 8.35
CA GLU A 51 25.97 3.16 7.33
C GLU A 51 25.07 2.18 6.55
N GLN A 52 25.61 1.05 6.11
CA GLN A 52 24.81 0.00 5.47
C GLN A 52 23.72 -0.55 6.39
N GLN A 53 24.01 -0.70 7.69
CA GLN A 53 23.03 -1.15 8.65
C GLN A 53 21.93 -0.11 8.88
N LYS A 54 22.27 1.18 8.91
CA LYS A 54 21.29 2.27 8.98
C LYS A 54 20.36 2.29 7.76
N LEU A 55 20.93 2.19 6.56
CA LEU A 55 20.15 2.14 5.31
C LEU A 55 19.22 0.92 5.28
N ASN A 56 19.70 -0.25 5.69
CA ASN A 56 18.85 -1.44 5.79
C ASN A 56 17.69 -1.24 6.78
N LYS A 57 17.94 -0.64 7.95
CA LYS A 57 16.87 -0.33 8.91
C LYS A 57 15.83 0.60 8.31
N GLN A 58 16.25 1.69 7.68
CA GLN A 58 15.35 2.63 6.99
C GLN A 58 14.56 1.95 5.88
N PHE A 59 15.19 1.04 5.12
CA PHE A 59 14.51 0.30 4.07
C PHE A 59 13.46 -0.68 4.62
N VAL A 60 13.75 -1.34 5.75
CA VAL A 60 12.80 -2.22 6.43
C VAL A 60 11.60 -1.42 6.96
N GLU A 61 11.85 -0.26 7.54
CA GLU A 61 10.79 0.67 7.99
C GLU A 61 9.94 1.14 6.79
N PHE A 62 10.58 1.55 5.69
CA PHE A 62 9.90 1.97 4.46
C PHE A 62 9.07 0.83 3.85
N ARG A 63 9.61 -0.39 3.80
CA ARG A 63 8.89 -1.57 3.30
C ARG A 63 7.64 -1.83 4.15
N THR A 64 7.76 -1.74 5.46
CA THR A 64 6.62 -1.92 6.38
C THR A 64 5.58 -0.83 6.18
N GLY A 65 6.00 0.42 6.05
CA GLY A 65 5.12 1.55 5.72
C GLY A 65 4.39 1.35 4.38
N SER A 66 5.11 0.89 3.35
CA SER A 66 4.55 0.63 2.02
C SER A 66 3.52 -0.50 2.01
N ILE A 67 3.71 -1.54 2.82
CA ILE A 67 2.72 -2.63 2.98
C ILE A 67 1.43 -2.07 3.60
N ASN A 68 1.55 -1.26 4.66
CA ASN A 68 0.40 -0.65 5.30
C ASN A 68 -0.38 0.29 4.35
N LEU A 69 0.34 1.09 3.55
CA LEU A 69 -0.28 1.91 2.51
C LEU A 69 -0.98 1.05 1.45
N GLY A 70 -0.37 -0.06 1.03
CA GLY A 70 -1.01 -1.01 0.11
C GLY A 70 -2.30 -1.60 0.66
N GLN A 71 -2.37 -1.90 1.97
CA GLN A 71 -3.58 -2.36 2.63
C GLN A 71 -4.67 -1.28 2.63
N GLN A 72 -4.34 -0.03 2.99
CA GLN A 72 -5.30 1.07 2.93
C GLN A 72 -5.82 1.32 1.50
N VAL A 73 -4.94 1.27 0.49
CA VAL A 73 -5.36 1.41 -0.91
C VAL A 73 -6.28 0.26 -1.33
N ALA A 74 -6.01 -0.96 -0.87
CA ALA A 74 -6.87 -2.11 -1.14
C ALA A 74 -8.26 -1.95 -0.47
N GLU A 75 -8.31 -1.44 0.76
CA GLU A 75 -9.57 -1.12 1.45
C GLU A 75 -10.36 -0.03 0.73
N LEU A 76 -9.70 1.06 0.33
CA LEU A 76 -10.33 2.12 -0.46
C LEU A 76 -10.85 1.60 -1.80
N THR A 77 -10.11 0.70 -2.44
CA THR A 77 -10.53 0.08 -3.70
C THR A 77 -11.79 -0.77 -3.50
N LYS A 78 -11.85 -1.58 -2.42
CA LYS A 78 -13.05 -2.34 -2.08
C LYS A 78 -14.24 -1.45 -1.79
N LEU A 79 -14.03 -0.35 -1.06
CA LEU A 79 -15.08 0.61 -0.78
C LEU A 79 -15.59 1.26 -2.07
N SER A 80 -14.68 1.64 -2.98
CA SER A 80 -15.04 2.18 -4.29
C SER A 80 -15.86 1.18 -5.12
N GLN A 81 -15.46 -0.10 -5.14
CA GLN A 81 -16.22 -1.15 -5.82
C GLN A 81 -17.61 -1.31 -5.21
N HIS A 82 -17.72 -1.31 -3.88
CA HIS A 82 -19.02 -1.39 -3.22
C HIS A 82 -19.92 -0.20 -3.57
N PHE A 83 -19.37 1.02 -3.64
CA PHE A 83 -20.13 2.18 -4.08
C PHE A 83 -20.57 2.06 -5.54
N ASP A 84 -19.69 1.57 -6.42
CA ASP A 84 -20.00 1.37 -7.84
C ASP A 84 -21.15 0.36 -8.01
N ASP A 85 -21.12 -0.75 -7.28
CA ASP A 85 -22.20 -1.75 -7.26
C ASP A 85 -23.53 -1.14 -6.82
N ARG A 86 -23.51 -0.32 -5.75
CA ARG A 86 -24.72 0.35 -5.23
C ARG A 86 -25.24 1.42 -6.16
N LEU A 87 -24.36 2.14 -6.85
CA LEU A 87 -24.75 3.12 -7.86
C LEU A 87 -25.40 2.43 -9.05
N ASN A 88 -24.86 1.30 -9.51
CA ASN A 88 -25.46 0.52 -10.58
C ASN A 88 -26.84 -0.04 -10.19
N GLU A 89 -27.00 -0.52 -8.96
CA GLU A 89 -28.30 -0.96 -8.43
C GLU A 89 -29.34 0.18 -8.40
N LEU A 90 -28.91 1.37 -7.96
CA LEU A 90 -29.75 2.57 -7.96
C LEU A 90 -30.10 3.05 -9.36
N GLU A 91 -29.14 3.06 -10.29
CA GLU A 91 -29.37 3.44 -11.69
C GLU A 91 -30.41 2.55 -12.35
N ASN A 92 -30.31 1.22 -12.17
CA ASN A 92 -31.30 0.28 -12.69
C ASN A 92 -32.71 0.53 -12.10
N THR A 93 -32.80 0.79 -10.80
CA THR A 93 -34.08 1.11 -10.15
C THR A 93 -34.68 2.43 -10.68
N ASP A 94 -33.83 3.42 -10.95
CA ASP A 94 -34.26 4.74 -11.42
C ASP A 94 -34.80 4.67 -12.86
N VAL A 95 -34.25 3.80 -13.71
CA VAL A 95 -34.76 3.53 -15.07
C VAL A 95 -36.18 2.96 -15.02
N ASP A 96 -36.40 1.91 -14.23
CA ASP A 96 -37.73 1.29 -14.10
C ASP A 96 -38.75 2.29 -13.55
N SER A 97 -38.39 3.05 -12.52
CA SER A 97 -39.29 4.06 -11.93
C SER A 97 -39.73 5.14 -12.94
N ARG A 98 -38.83 5.54 -13.85
CA ARG A 98 -39.11 6.53 -14.90
C ARG A 98 -40.06 5.97 -15.95
N LEU A 99 -39.88 4.70 -16.36
CA LEU A 99 -40.79 4.01 -17.27
C LEU A 99 -42.21 3.92 -16.69
N TYR A 100 -42.34 3.51 -15.43
CA TYR A 100 -43.64 3.43 -14.75
C TYR A 100 -44.28 4.81 -14.53
N SER A 101 -43.50 5.84 -14.16
CA SER A 101 -43.99 7.20 -14.00
C SER A 101 -44.50 7.79 -15.32
N ARG A 102 -43.82 7.49 -16.44
CA ARG A 102 -44.25 7.88 -17.79
C ARG A 102 -45.52 7.15 -18.21
N ALA A 103 -45.59 5.83 -18.01
CA ALA A 103 -46.77 5.04 -18.31
C ALA A 103 -48.00 5.53 -17.52
N ASN A 104 -47.85 5.85 -16.24
CA ASN A 104 -48.94 6.39 -15.42
C ASN A 104 -49.51 7.69 -15.97
N LYS A 105 -48.66 8.60 -16.48
CA LYS A 105 -49.11 9.84 -17.12
C LYS A 105 -49.88 9.57 -18.41
N LEU A 106 -49.43 8.62 -19.25
CA LEU A 106 -50.12 8.26 -20.48
C LEU A 106 -51.50 7.62 -20.20
N VAL A 107 -51.60 6.74 -19.20
CA VAL A 107 -52.89 6.16 -18.79
C VAL A 107 -53.86 7.22 -18.26
N GLN A 108 -53.37 8.22 -17.50
CA GLN A 108 -54.19 9.34 -17.04
C GLN A 108 -54.73 10.20 -18.20
N LEU A 109 -53.98 10.32 -19.29
CA LEU A 109 -54.40 11.00 -20.51
C LEU A 109 -55.34 10.15 -21.39
N GLY A 110 -55.59 8.90 -21.00
CA GLY A 110 -56.50 7.99 -21.71
C GLY A 110 -55.84 7.16 -22.83
N ALA A 111 -54.52 7.02 -22.81
CA ALA A 111 -53.79 6.18 -23.76
C ALA A 111 -54.27 4.71 -23.71
N GLY A 112 -54.29 4.05 -24.87
CA GLY A 112 -54.70 2.65 -25.00
C GLY A 112 -53.62 1.64 -24.61
N ILE A 113 -53.99 0.37 -24.43
CA ILE A 113 -53.06 -0.73 -24.09
C ILE A 113 -51.90 -0.82 -25.10
N ASN A 114 -52.19 -0.75 -26.40
CA ASN A 114 -51.18 -0.88 -27.45
C ASN A 114 -50.17 0.27 -27.44
N GLU A 115 -50.63 1.47 -27.15
CA GLU A 115 -49.80 2.67 -27.07
C GLU A 115 -48.86 2.63 -25.85
N LEU A 116 -49.34 2.07 -24.73
CA LEU A 116 -48.50 1.82 -23.55
C LEU A 116 -47.41 0.78 -23.80
N MET A 117 -47.73 -0.30 -24.51
CA MET A 117 -46.75 -1.35 -24.83
C MET A 117 -45.66 -0.83 -25.79
N GLU A 118 -46.02 0.02 -26.75
CA GLU A 118 -45.09 0.54 -27.75
C GLU A 118 -44.22 1.69 -27.20
N GLU A 119 -44.79 2.62 -26.44
CA GLU A 119 -44.08 3.83 -25.99
C GLU A 119 -43.35 3.68 -24.65
N CYS A 120 -43.81 2.78 -23.77
CA CYS A 120 -43.19 2.53 -22.46
C CYS A 120 -42.50 1.15 -22.39
N GLU A 121 -42.49 0.39 -23.49
CA GLU A 121 -41.87 -0.94 -23.60
C GLU A 121 -42.37 -1.95 -22.55
N LEU A 122 -43.59 -1.76 -22.06
CA LEU A 122 -44.18 -2.61 -21.02
C LEU A 122 -44.80 -3.89 -21.61
N PRO A 123 -44.66 -5.05 -20.95
CA PRO A 123 -45.36 -6.27 -21.34
C PRO A 123 -46.88 -6.13 -21.17
N LYS A 124 -47.64 -6.83 -22.01
CA LYS A 124 -49.10 -6.76 -22.07
C LYS A 124 -49.79 -6.91 -20.71
N ALA A 125 -49.32 -7.84 -19.88
CA ALA A 125 -49.89 -8.08 -18.55
C ALA A 125 -49.73 -6.88 -17.59
N GLU A 126 -48.62 -6.15 -17.68
CA GLU A 126 -48.37 -4.97 -16.84
C GLU A 126 -49.17 -3.75 -17.31
N ALA A 127 -49.30 -3.56 -18.63
CA ALA A 127 -50.15 -2.51 -19.19
C ALA A 127 -51.63 -2.70 -18.83
N GLU A 128 -52.13 -3.94 -18.90
CA GLU A 128 -53.49 -4.29 -18.48
C GLU A 128 -53.72 -4.03 -16.98
N LEU A 129 -52.74 -4.37 -16.13
CA LEU A 129 -52.80 -4.12 -14.69
C LEU A 129 -52.87 -2.62 -14.39
N MET A 130 -51.99 -1.81 -15.00
CA MET A 130 -51.94 -0.34 -14.82
C MET A 130 -53.27 0.33 -15.18
N MET A 131 -53.88 -0.06 -16.30
CA MET A 131 -55.18 0.48 -16.71
C MET A 131 -56.31 0.04 -15.76
N SER A 132 -56.29 -1.20 -15.30
CA SER A 132 -57.28 -1.70 -14.34
C SER A 132 -57.18 -1.00 -12.98
N LEU A 133 -55.96 -0.66 -12.55
CA LEU A 133 -55.68 0.06 -11.32
C LEU A 133 -56.21 1.49 -11.41
N GLN A 134 -55.91 2.20 -12.50
CA GLN A 134 -56.40 3.57 -12.72
C GLN A 134 -57.92 3.61 -12.86
N ALA A 135 -58.53 2.63 -13.53
CA ALA A 135 -59.99 2.50 -13.61
C ALA A 135 -60.65 2.25 -12.24
N LYS A 136 -59.97 1.55 -11.32
CA LYS A 136 -60.43 1.36 -9.94
C LYS A 136 -60.28 2.63 -9.09
N ILE A 137 -59.20 3.39 -9.28
CA ILE A 137 -58.97 4.67 -8.59
C ILE A 137 -59.99 5.71 -9.07
N ALA A 138 -60.23 5.83 -10.39
CA ALA A 138 -61.21 6.74 -10.98
C ALA A 138 -62.67 6.44 -10.56
N LYS A 139 -62.98 5.18 -10.23
CA LYS A 139 -64.28 4.76 -9.67
C LYS A 139 -64.41 4.97 -8.14
N GLY A 140 -63.45 5.66 -7.51
CA GLY A 140 -63.51 6.03 -6.09
C GLY A 140 -63.37 4.87 -5.09
N LYS A 141 -62.86 3.71 -5.53
CA LYS A 141 -62.79 2.47 -4.72
C LYS A 141 -61.37 2.00 -4.40
N GLY A 142 -60.35 2.78 -4.74
CA GLY A 142 -58.95 2.46 -4.48
C GLY A 142 -58.41 3.26 -3.29
N SER A 143 -58.54 2.73 -2.08
CA SER A 143 -57.55 3.05 -1.04
C SER A 143 -56.30 2.25 -1.38
N ILE A 144 -55.15 2.92 -1.46
CA ILE A 144 -53.85 2.26 -1.59
C ILE A 144 -53.76 1.27 -0.43
N PRO A 145 -53.70 -0.05 -0.67
CA PRO A 145 -53.47 -1.01 0.41
C PRO A 145 -52.18 -0.60 1.11
N PRO A 146 -52.15 -0.53 2.46
CA PRO A 146 -50.92 -0.20 3.16
C PRO A 146 -49.84 -1.18 2.72
N LEU A 147 -48.69 -0.66 2.28
CA LEU A 147 -47.51 -1.46 2.01
C LEU A 147 -47.21 -2.25 3.28
N ARG A 148 -47.46 -3.56 3.23
CA ARG A 148 -46.96 -4.47 4.23
C ARG A 148 -45.45 -4.51 4.00
N LEU A 149 -44.73 -3.72 4.78
CA LEU A 149 -43.31 -3.97 5.01
C LEU A 149 -43.29 -5.33 5.69
N GLU A 150 -42.91 -6.37 4.94
CA GLU A 150 -42.46 -7.60 5.57
C GLU A 150 -41.15 -7.24 6.26
N ASP A 151 -41.25 -7.02 7.58
CA ASP A 151 -40.09 -6.98 8.45
C ASP A 151 -39.44 -8.37 8.33
N GLU A 152 -38.27 -8.43 7.70
CA GLU A 152 -37.44 -9.63 7.69
C GLU A 152 -36.88 -9.85 9.11
N ASP A 153 -37.29 -10.96 9.73
CA ASP A 153 -36.69 -11.54 10.94
C ASP A 153 -35.29 -12.13 10.65
#